data_AF-U2E6E0-F1
#
_entry.id   AF-U2E6E0-F1
#
_cell.length_a   1.000
_cell.length_b   1.000
_cell.length_c   1.000
_cell.angle_alpha   90.00
_cell.angle_beta   90.00
_cell.angle_gamma   90.00
#
_symmetry.space_group_name_H-M   'P 1'
#
loop_
_entity.id
_entity.type
_entity.pdbx_description
1 polymer ?
#
loop_
_entity_poly.entity_id
_entity_poly.type
_entity_poly.pdbx_seq_one_letter_code
_entity_poly.pdbx_strand_id
1 'polypeptide(L)'
;MKNKAIARLAVIAISALACATSAIAQQGPSDAEAAQVLKSARPLAENGSANAQYNMGVLYDEGYGVEQDYAQARDWYEKAAAQNYSKAEHNLGIMYQEGHGVPQDSAKAAEWFKRAAEHGEPAAQNNLAVLYVRGNGVRQDLAEAARWAAKAAEAGNGSAQKNLPQIMQNLPQSRIDGDNVNIRSKPSTRGRVLRQADRNTRVAVLDTRSEWAQVVFGDDYTVGWVADFLLAGSSAPMANDSAMANNDPAQASEAPPSGDESESALPQGVPETGPTRYIGGDVVNVRSGPSTGNGVKFQAKRNERVMVTGREKDWRRIRFDDGRTGWIAGFLLVE
;
A
#
# COMPACT_ATOMS: atom_id res chain seq x y z
N MET A 1 -38.65 -1.83 39.50
CA MET A 1 -37.30 -1.29 39.21
C MET A 1 -36.32 -2.44 38.97
N LYS A 2 -36.55 -3.20 37.92
CA LYS A 2 -35.67 -4.23 37.34
C LYS A 2 -35.46 -3.73 35.91
N ASN A 3 -34.25 -3.23 35.57
CA ASN A 3 -33.79 -2.91 34.19
C ASN A 3 -32.54 -2.01 34.11
N LYS A 4 -31.75 -1.83 35.19
CA LYS A 4 -30.46 -1.10 35.12
C LYS A 4 -29.22 -1.89 35.57
N ALA A 5 -29.36 -3.19 35.87
CA ALA A 5 -28.25 -4.05 36.32
C ALA A 5 -27.67 -4.97 35.22
N ILE A 6 -28.23 -4.97 34.01
CA ILE A 6 -27.79 -5.85 32.90
C ILE A 6 -26.72 -5.19 32.00
N ALA A 7 -26.46 -3.88 32.18
CA ALA A 7 -25.54 -3.11 31.32
C ALA A 7 -24.09 -3.00 31.83
N ARG A 8 -23.67 -3.77 32.84
CA ARG A 8 -22.32 -3.70 33.43
C ARG A 8 -21.54 -5.03 33.46
N LEU A 9 -22.05 -6.08 32.81
CA LEU A 9 -21.38 -7.38 32.70
C LEU A 9 -20.78 -7.69 31.32
N ALA A 10 -20.69 -6.68 30.43
CA ALA A 10 -20.13 -6.84 29.07
C ALA A 10 -18.65 -6.43 28.93
N VAL A 11 -17.92 -6.21 30.03
CA VAL A 11 -16.52 -5.70 30.00
C VAL A 11 -15.50 -6.71 30.57
N ILE A 12 -15.92 -7.94 30.89
CA ILE A 12 -15.02 -8.98 31.40
C ILE A 12 -15.21 -10.28 30.60
N ALA A 13 -14.89 -10.22 29.31
CA ALA A 13 -14.36 -11.37 28.57
C ALA A 13 -12.96 -10.93 28.12
N ILE A 14 -12.09 -11.01 29.11
CA ILE A 14 -10.72 -10.54 29.19
C ILE A 14 -9.95 -11.01 27.95
N SER A 15 -9.40 -10.04 27.20
CA SER A 15 -7.97 -9.79 26.92
C SER A 15 -6.92 -10.92 26.99
N ALA A 16 -7.26 -12.17 27.31
CA ALA A 16 -6.31 -13.28 27.47
C ALA A 16 -5.82 -13.84 26.12
N LEU A 17 -6.54 -13.62 25.02
CA LEU A 17 -6.05 -13.90 23.67
C LEU A 17 -5.67 -12.65 22.86
N ALA A 18 -5.86 -11.44 23.42
CA ALA A 18 -5.67 -10.17 22.70
C ALA A 18 -4.52 -9.28 23.23
N CYS A 19 -3.82 -9.69 24.30
CA CYS A 19 -2.60 -9.04 24.77
C CYS A 19 -1.44 -10.05 24.89
N ALA A 20 -0.98 -10.59 23.75
CA ALA A 20 0.33 -11.23 23.66
C ALA A 20 1.35 -10.25 23.05
N THR A 21 1.51 -9.08 23.68
CA THR A 21 2.68 -8.20 23.50
C THR A 21 3.53 -8.27 24.76
N SER A 22 4.25 -9.37 24.94
CA SER A 22 5.49 -9.48 25.72
C SER A 22 6.05 -10.90 25.54
N ALA A 23 7.32 -11.12 25.90
CA ALA A 23 8.17 -12.26 25.56
C ALA A 23 7.76 -13.65 26.14
N ILE A 24 6.47 -13.94 26.29
CA ILE A 24 5.89 -15.24 26.71
C ILE A 24 5.25 -15.99 25.51
N ALA A 25 5.38 -15.47 24.28
CA ALA A 25 4.74 -15.97 23.06
C ALA A 25 5.16 -17.39 22.57
N GLN A 26 5.72 -18.25 23.44
CA GLN A 26 5.97 -19.66 23.13
C GLN A 26 5.21 -20.65 24.04
N GLN A 27 4.44 -20.19 25.03
CA GLN A 27 3.58 -21.08 25.81
C GLN A 27 2.13 -20.67 25.57
N GLY A 28 1.35 -21.57 24.96
CA GLY A 28 -0.09 -21.44 24.85
C GLY A 28 -0.76 -21.30 26.22
N PRO A 29 -2.06 -20.98 26.28
CA PRO A 29 -2.77 -20.89 27.55
C PRO A 29 -2.62 -22.21 28.32
N SER A 30 -2.41 -22.12 29.63
CA SER A 30 -2.46 -23.30 30.49
C SER A 30 -3.84 -23.97 30.43
N ASP A 31 -3.93 -25.27 30.71
CA ASP A 31 -5.20 -26.00 30.71
C ASP A 31 -6.28 -25.32 31.58
N ALA A 32 -5.87 -24.71 32.70
CA ALA A 32 -6.76 -23.98 33.60
C ALA A 32 -7.29 -22.68 32.96
N GLU A 33 -6.44 -21.94 32.25
CA GLU A 33 -6.84 -20.74 31.50
C GLU A 33 -7.76 -21.11 30.34
N ALA A 34 -7.42 -22.16 29.59
CA ALA A 34 -8.22 -22.65 28.49
C ALA A 34 -9.60 -23.14 28.94
N ALA A 35 -9.69 -23.87 30.04
CA ALA A 35 -10.96 -24.30 30.64
C ALA A 35 -11.82 -23.09 31.08
N GLN A 36 -11.19 -22.05 31.63
CA GLN A 36 -11.90 -20.83 32.03
C GLN A 36 -12.39 -20.03 30.81
N VAL A 37 -11.60 -19.95 29.75
CA VAL A 37 -11.99 -19.33 28.47
C VAL A 37 -13.18 -20.10 27.88
N LEU A 38 -13.10 -21.43 27.82
CA LEU A 38 -14.19 -22.27 27.32
C LEU A 38 -15.50 -22.04 28.07
N LYS A 39 -15.45 -22.06 29.41
CA LYS A 39 -16.62 -21.83 30.26
C LYS A 39 -17.26 -20.47 30.01
N SER A 40 -16.46 -19.45 29.74
CA SER A 40 -16.91 -18.07 29.55
C SER A 40 -17.37 -17.79 28.11
N ALA A 41 -16.67 -18.36 27.12
CA ALA A 41 -16.91 -18.13 25.70
C ALA A 41 -18.08 -18.94 25.16
N ARG A 42 -18.33 -20.17 25.65
CA ARG A 42 -19.36 -21.07 25.12
C ARG A 42 -20.76 -20.44 25.09
N PRO A 43 -21.30 -19.86 26.18
CA PRO A 43 -22.63 -19.23 26.14
C PRO A 43 -22.70 -18.04 25.17
N LEU A 44 -21.60 -17.30 25.00
CA LEU A 44 -21.54 -16.17 24.06
C LEU A 44 -21.49 -16.66 22.62
N ALA A 45 -20.74 -17.74 22.35
CA ALA A 45 -20.64 -18.35 21.03
C ALA A 45 -21.98 -18.97 20.59
N GLU A 46 -22.66 -19.65 21.50
CA GLU A 46 -24.01 -20.20 21.31
C GLU A 46 -25.06 -19.11 21.06
N ASN A 47 -24.88 -17.92 21.65
CA ASN A 47 -25.70 -16.73 21.40
C ASN A 47 -25.27 -15.90 20.17
N GLY A 48 -24.33 -16.39 19.36
CA GLY A 48 -24.01 -15.78 18.07
C GLY A 48 -22.85 -14.78 18.07
N SER A 49 -22.13 -14.57 19.18
CA SER A 49 -20.99 -13.64 19.19
C SER A 49 -19.85 -14.15 18.31
N ALA A 50 -19.54 -13.45 17.21
CA ALA A 50 -18.49 -13.85 16.25
C ALA A 50 -17.10 -14.01 16.91
N ASN A 51 -16.73 -13.12 17.84
CA ASN A 51 -15.46 -13.23 18.57
C ASN A 51 -15.43 -14.49 19.45
N ALA A 52 -16.54 -14.78 20.15
CA ALA A 52 -16.62 -15.97 20.98
C ALA A 52 -16.61 -17.26 20.13
N GLN A 53 -17.30 -17.25 18.99
CA GLN A 53 -17.27 -18.36 18.02
C GLN A 53 -15.86 -18.56 17.47
N TYR A 54 -15.14 -17.50 17.11
CA TYR A 54 -13.74 -17.59 16.72
C TYR A 54 -12.88 -18.19 17.84
N ASN A 55 -13.04 -17.74 19.08
CA ASN A 55 -12.26 -18.28 20.20
C ASN A 55 -12.58 -19.77 20.43
N MET A 56 -13.85 -20.18 20.30
CA MET A 56 -14.21 -21.60 20.33
C MET A 56 -13.50 -22.37 19.22
N GLY A 57 -13.43 -21.81 18.00
CA GLY A 57 -12.65 -22.35 16.90
C GLY A 57 -11.19 -22.58 17.29
N VAL A 58 -10.52 -21.56 17.83
CA VAL A 58 -9.11 -21.64 18.28
C VAL A 58 -8.91 -22.71 19.35
N LEU A 59 -9.81 -22.81 20.33
CA LEU A 59 -9.69 -23.82 21.39
C LEU A 59 -9.68 -25.25 20.81
N TYR A 60 -10.58 -25.54 19.85
CA TYR A 60 -10.63 -26.85 19.19
C TYR A 60 -9.48 -27.06 18.20
N ASP A 61 -9.04 -26.02 17.50
CA ASP A 61 -7.95 -26.06 16.53
C ASP A 61 -6.61 -26.41 17.21
N GLU A 62 -6.38 -25.87 18.39
CA GLU A 62 -5.14 -26.01 19.16
C GLU A 62 -5.22 -27.06 20.27
N GLY A 63 -6.41 -27.55 20.60
CA GLY A 63 -6.63 -28.48 21.73
C GLY A 63 -6.46 -27.84 23.10
N TYR A 64 -6.72 -26.53 23.23
CA TYR A 64 -6.60 -25.83 24.51
C TYR A 64 -7.81 -26.12 25.40
N GLY A 65 -7.61 -26.90 26.47
CA GLY A 65 -8.66 -27.24 27.44
C GLY A 65 -9.78 -28.13 26.89
N VAL A 66 -9.64 -28.61 25.65
CA VAL A 66 -10.50 -29.56 24.95
C VAL A 66 -9.63 -30.52 24.14
N GLU A 67 -10.17 -31.68 23.77
CA GLU A 67 -9.53 -32.51 22.75
C GLU A 67 -9.48 -31.74 21.42
N GLN A 68 -8.31 -31.75 20.78
CA GLN A 68 -8.13 -31.12 19.48
C GLN A 68 -9.07 -31.75 18.45
N ASP A 69 -9.86 -30.91 17.78
CA ASP A 69 -10.87 -31.35 16.82
C ASP A 69 -11.00 -30.29 15.71
N TYR A 70 -10.29 -30.51 14.61
CA TYR A 70 -10.33 -29.61 13.45
C TYR A 70 -11.73 -29.52 12.81
N ALA A 71 -12.57 -30.55 12.90
CA ALA A 71 -13.92 -30.46 12.35
C ALA A 71 -14.76 -29.47 13.17
N GLN A 72 -14.68 -29.55 14.51
CA GLN A 72 -15.35 -28.58 15.38
C GLN A 72 -14.75 -27.18 15.25
N ALA A 73 -13.43 -27.08 15.12
CA ALA A 73 -12.75 -25.79 14.89
C ALA A 73 -13.31 -25.10 13.63
N ARG A 74 -13.36 -25.83 12.51
CA ARG A 74 -13.92 -25.35 11.25
C ARG A 74 -15.35 -24.89 11.42
N ASP A 75 -16.21 -25.69 12.04
CA ASP A 75 -17.63 -25.35 12.20
C ASP A 75 -17.82 -24.06 13.03
N TRP A 76 -16.96 -23.81 14.01
CA TRP A 76 -16.96 -22.55 14.77
C TRP A 76 -16.39 -21.37 13.98
N TYR A 77 -15.31 -21.58 13.23
CA TYR A 77 -14.76 -20.55 12.35
C TYR A 77 -15.76 -20.18 11.23
N GLU A 78 -16.47 -21.13 10.64
CA GLU A 78 -17.50 -20.87 9.62
C GLU A 78 -18.63 -20.01 10.17
N LYS A 79 -19.08 -20.23 11.40
CA LYS A 79 -20.09 -19.38 12.05
C LYS A 79 -19.59 -17.95 12.27
N ALA A 80 -18.34 -17.77 12.68
CA ALA A 80 -17.74 -16.44 12.84
C ALA A 80 -17.50 -15.76 11.48
N ALA A 81 -17.03 -16.51 10.48
CA ALA A 81 -16.79 -16.06 9.11
C ALA A 81 -18.09 -15.67 8.38
N ALA A 82 -19.21 -16.33 8.67
CA ALA A 82 -20.54 -15.93 8.18
C ALA A 82 -20.95 -14.52 8.67
N GLN A 83 -20.27 -13.99 9.69
CA GLN A 83 -20.44 -12.63 10.21
C GLN A 83 -19.30 -11.69 9.79
N ASN A 84 -18.51 -12.08 8.76
CA ASN A 84 -17.36 -11.34 8.26
C ASN A 84 -16.23 -11.14 9.29
N TYR A 85 -16.08 -12.08 10.23
CA TYR A 85 -14.99 -12.03 11.19
C TYR A 85 -13.66 -12.45 10.54
N SER A 86 -12.85 -11.46 10.16
CA SER A 86 -11.68 -11.61 9.29
C SER A 86 -10.64 -12.62 9.79
N LYS A 87 -10.44 -12.75 11.12
CA LYS A 87 -9.54 -13.76 11.71
C LYS A 87 -10.04 -15.19 11.52
N ALA A 88 -11.37 -15.39 11.57
CA ALA A 88 -11.94 -16.71 11.31
C ALA A 88 -11.85 -17.07 9.83
N GLU A 89 -12.10 -16.10 8.94
CA GLU A 89 -11.87 -16.28 7.50
C GLU A 89 -10.39 -16.60 7.19
N HIS A 90 -9.45 -15.95 7.88
CA HIS A 90 -8.03 -16.24 7.77
C HIS A 90 -7.70 -17.68 8.24
N ASN A 91 -8.20 -18.10 9.40
CA ASN A 91 -7.96 -19.46 9.90
C ASN A 91 -8.60 -20.53 8.99
N LEU A 92 -9.78 -20.29 8.42
CA LEU A 92 -10.34 -21.18 7.39
C LEU A 92 -9.41 -21.29 6.18
N GLY A 93 -8.80 -20.18 5.75
CA GLY A 93 -7.77 -20.20 4.72
C GLY A 93 -6.56 -21.08 5.08
N ILE A 94 -6.08 -21.00 6.32
CA ILE A 94 -5.00 -21.86 6.82
C ILE A 94 -5.42 -23.33 6.81
N MET A 95 -6.62 -23.66 7.29
CA MET A 95 -7.12 -25.04 7.32
C MET A 95 -7.15 -25.67 5.92
N TYR A 96 -7.62 -24.95 4.91
CA TYR A 96 -7.57 -25.42 3.52
C TYR A 96 -6.15 -25.46 2.95
N GLN A 97 -5.27 -24.54 3.34
CA GLN A 97 -3.89 -24.52 2.87
C GLN A 97 -3.08 -25.72 3.41
N GLU A 98 -3.33 -26.11 4.66
CA GLU A 98 -2.57 -27.13 5.39
C GLU A 98 -3.28 -28.50 5.43
N GLY A 99 -4.59 -28.54 5.13
CA GLY A 99 -5.39 -29.77 5.16
C GLY A 99 -5.87 -30.17 6.55
N HIS A 100 -6.05 -29.21 7.46
CA HIS A 100 -6.53 -29.46 8.83
C HIS A 100 -8.05 -29.63 8.85
N GLY A 101 -8.53 -30.85 9.14
CA GLY A 101 -9.96 -31.17 9.20
C GLY A 101 -10.70 -31.09 7.85
N VAL A 102 -10.00 -30.75 6.77
CA VAL A 102 -10.49 -30.67 5.39
C VAL A 102 -9.40 -31.16 4.42
N PRO A 103 -9.75 -31.66 3.23
CA PRO A 103 -8.75 -31.90 2.20
C PRO A 103 -8.01 -30.61 1.85
N GLN A 104 -6.69 -30.71 1.66
CA GLN A 104 -5.88 -29.58 1.24
C GLN A 104 -6.36 -29.05 -0.11
N ASP A 105 -6.62 -27.74 -0.19
CA ASP A 105 -7.14 -27.06 -1.36
C ASP A 105 -6.64 -25.61 -1.39
N SER A 106 -5.62 -25.37 -2.22
CA SER A 106 -5.01 -24.04 -2.31
C SER A 106 -5.92 -23.00 -2.96
N ALA A 107 -6.87 -23.40 -3.82
CA ALA A 107 -7.81 -22.48 -4.43
C ALA A 107 -8.83 -21.98 -3.40
N LYS A 108 -9.39 -22.89 -2.59
CA LYS A 108 -10.24 -22.50 -1.45
C LYS A 108 -9.50 -21.69 -0.40
N ALA A 109 -8.24 -22.03 -0.11
CA ALA A 109 -7.41 -21.23 0.78
C ALA A 109 -7.28 -19.79 0.27
N ALA A 110 -7.02 -19.60 -1.04
CA ALA A 110 -6.95 -18.28 -1.65
C ALA A 110 -8.27 -17.51 -1.57
N GLU A 111 -9.41 -18.17 -1.77
CA GLU A 111 -10.73 -17.56 -1.61
C GLU A 111 -10.95 -17.05 -0.19
N TRP A 112 -10.64 -17.85 0.82
CA TRP A 112 -10.76 -17.46 2.22
C TRP A 112 -9.80 -16.34 2.62
N PHE A 113 -8.53 -16.43 2.22
CA PHE A 113 -7.58 -15.35 2.46
C PHE A 113 -8.00 -14.05 1.76
N LYS A 114 -8.56 -14.13 0.55
CA LYS A 114 -9.07 -12.96 -0.16
C LYS A 114 -10.20 -12.27 0.61
N ARG A 115 -11.17 -13.03 1.11
CA ARG A 115 -12.25 -12.47 1.95
C ARG A 115 -11.70 -11.80 3.21
N ALA A 116 -10.85 -12.49 3.96
CA ALA A 116 -10.22 -11.95 5.15
C ALA A 116 -9.39 -10.69 4.85
N ALA A 117 -8.67 -10.68 3.72
CA ALA A 117 -7.85 -9.57 3.27
C ALA A 117 -8.66 -8.33 2.86
N GLU A 118 -9.81 -8.55 2.22
CA GLU A 118 -10.81 -7.52 1.90
C GLU A 118 -11.43 -6.93 3.18
N HIS A 119 -11.67 -7.76 4.20
CA HIS A 119 -12.08 -7.34 5.55
C HIS A 119 -10.94 -6.81 6.44
N GLY A 120 -9.73 -6.66 5.90
CA GLY A 120 -8.65 -5.92 6.54
C GLY A 120 -7.70 -6.74 7.41
N GLU A 121 -7.73 -8.08 7.38
CA GLU A 121 -6.80 -8.92 8.15
C GLU A 121 -5.38 -8.90 7.52
N PRO A 122 -4.37 -8.28 8.17
CA PRO A 122 -3.04 -8.13 7.59
C PRO A 122 -2.33 -9.47 7.36
N ALA A 123 -2.56 -10.47 8.21
CA ALA A 123 -2.01 -11.80 8.03
C ALA A 123 -2.53 -12.47 6.75
N ALA A 124 -3.83 -12.33 6.48
CA ALA A 124 -4.45 -12.85 5.26
C ALA A 124 -3.99 -12.10 4.01
N GLN A 125 -3.82 -10.77 4.09
CA GLN A 125 -3.26 -9.98 2.99
C GLN A 125 -1.85 -10.45 2.62
N ASN A 126 -0.98 -10.71 3.61
CA ASN A 126 0.35 -11.27 3.36
C ASN A 126 0.28 -12.69 2.76
N ASN A 127 -0.58 -13.56 3.30
CA ASN A 127 -0.71 -14.93 2.78
C ASN A 127 -1.21 -14.93 1.34
N LEU A 128 -2.20 -14.10 1.03
CA LEU A 128 -2.69 -13.92 -0.34
C LEU A 128 -1.59 -13.39 -1.27
N ALA A 129 -0.77 -12.44 -0.82
CA ALA A 129 0.38 -11.97 -1.58
C ALA A 129 1.35 -13.13 -1.89
N VAL A 130 1.66 -13.99 -0.91
CA VAL A 130 2.52 -15.16 -1.11
C VAL A 130 1.90 -16.16 -2.11
N LEU A 131 0.58 -16.37 -2.07
CA LEU A 131 -0.10 -17.22 -3.06
C LEU A 131 0.02 -16.66 -4.48
N TYR A 132 -0.15 -15.35 -4.66
CA TYR A 132 0.07 -14.69 -5.95
C TYR A 132 1.53 -14.74 -6.42
N VAL A 133 2.51 -14.65 -5.52
CA VAL A 133 3.94 -14.85 -5.87
C VAL A 133 4.18 -16.26 -6.39
N ARG A 134 3.59 -17.26 -5.76
CA ARG A 134 3.82 -18.68 -6.07
C ARG A 134 2.93 -19.23 -7.17
N GLY A 135 1.84 -18.53 -7.50
CA GLY A 135 0.79 -19.07 -8.37
C GLY A 135 0.09 -20.30 -7.76
N ASN A 136 0.01 -20.36 -6.42
CA ASN A 136 -0.61 -21.49 -5.74
C ASN A 136 -2.09 -21.19 -5.43
N GLY A 137 -3.01 -21.96 -6.02
CA GLY A 137 -4.46 -21.71 -5.90
C GLY A 137 -4.97 -20.48 -6.66
N VAL A 138 -4.08 -19.64 -7.17
CA VAL A 138 -4.36 -18.46 -8.01
C VAL A 138 -3.36 -18.41 -9.16
N ARG A 139 -3.70 -17.75 -10.27
CA ARG A 139 -2.71 -17.43 -11.31
C ARG A 139 -1.63 -16.54 -10.72
N GLN A 140 -0.36 -16.85 -10.98
CA GLN A 140 0.76 -16.01 -10.55
C GLN A 140 0.59 -14.57 -11.03
N ASP A 141 0.79 -13.61 -10.12
CA ASP A 141 0.62 -12.18 -10.39
C ASP A 141 1.42 -11.32 -9.39
N LEU A 142 2.63 -10.91 -9.78
CA LEU A 142 3.51 -10.14 -8.88
C LEU A 142 2.98 -8.73 -8.58
N ALA A 143 2.21 -8.14 -9.50
CA ALA A 143 1.63 -6.83 -9.28
C ALA A 143 0.52 -6.91 -8.22
N GLU A 144 -0.35 -7.91 -8.31
CA GLU A 144 -1.37 -8.16 -7.30
C GLU A 144 -0.75 -8.56 -5.95
N ALA A 145 0.31 -9.38 -5.96
CA ALA A 145 1.07 -9.71 -4.77
C ALA A 145 1.63 -8.45 -4.07
N ALA A 146 2.23 -7.54 -4.82
CA ALA A 146 2.77 -6.30 -4.26
C ALA A 146 1.69 -5.40 -3.67
N ARG A 147 0.49 -5.32 -4.27
CA ARG A 147 -0.64 -4.56 -3.71
C ARG A 147 -1.03 -5.11 -2.33
N TRP A 148 -1.21 -6.42 -2.22
CA TRP A 148 -1.62 -7.05 -0.98
C TRP A 148 -0.52 -7.01 0.08
N ALA A 149 0.73 -7.24 -0.30
CA ALA A 149 1.88 -7.14 0.61
C ALA A 149 2.06 -5.70 1.12
N ALA A 150 1.93 -4.68 0.25
CA ALA A 150 2.01 -3.29 0.65
C ALA A 150 0.91 -2.90 1.64
N LYS A 151 -0.33 -3.31 1.38
CA LYS A 151 -1.45 -3.10 2.31
C LYS A 151 -1.21 -3.76 3.67
N ALA A 152 -0.69 -4.99 3.68
CA ALA A 152 -0.35 -5.70 4.91
C ALA A 152 0.81 -5.01 5.67
N ALA A 153 1.83 -4.55 4.95
CA ALA A 153 3.00 -3.89 5.51
C ALA A 153 2.66 -2.53 6.14
N GLU A 154 1.80 -1.75 5.48
CA GLU A 154 1.22 -0.51 6.01
C GLU A 154 0.43 -0.76 7.31
N ALA A 155 -0.29 -1.87 7.38
CA ALA A 155 -1.00 -2.31 8.59
C ALA A 155 -0.08 -2.95 9.66
N GLY A 156 1.25 -2.91 9.49
CA GLY A 156 2.22 -3.38 10.48
C GLY A 156 2.56 -4.87 10.42
N ASN A 157 2.17 -5.60 9.37
CA ASN A 157 2.54 -7.01 9.23
C ASN A 157 4.05 -7.15 8.91
N GLY A 158 4.83 -7.60 9.89
CA GLY A 158 6.29 -7.72 9.76
C GLY A 158 6.76 -8.72 8.69
N SER A 159 5.97 -9.75 8.36
CA SER A 159 6.29 -10.66 7.25
C SER A 159 6.13 -9.95 5.91
N ALA A 160 5.05 -9.18 5.73
CA ALA A 160 4.82 -8.41 4.53
C ALA A 160 5.88 -7.32 4.32
N GLN A 161 6.30 -6.64 5.39
CA GLN A 161 7.40 -5.65 5.35
C GLN A 161 8.71 -6.27 4.84
N LYS A 162 8.99 -7.53 5.17
CA LYS A 162 10.16 -8.27 4.67
C LYS A 162 9.96 -8.81 3.25
N ASN A 163 8.74 -9.23 2.92
CA ASN A 163 8.43 -9.85 1.63
C ASN A 163 8.30 -8.82 0.50
N LEU A 164 7.72 -7.64 0.76
CA LEU A 164 7.45 -6.65 -0.27
C LEU A 164 8.71 -6.22 -1.04
N PRO A 165 9.86 -5.93 -0.40
CA PRO A 165 11.10 -5.62 -1.13
C PRO A 165 11.52 -6.73 -2.10
N GLN A 166 11.33 -8.00 -1.73
CA GLN A 166 11.63 -9.15 -2.61
C GLN A 166 10.66 -9.23 -3.78
N ILE A 167 9.37 -8.97 -3.55
CA ILE A 167 8.36 -8.92 -4.62
C ILE A 167 8.70 -7.77 -5.58
N MET A 168 9.02 -6.60 -5.04
CA MET A 168 9.39 -5.41 -5.81
C MET A 168 10.60 -5.66 -6.71
N GLN A 169 11.63 -6.37 -6.26
CA GLN A 169 12.81 -6.68 -7.09
C GLN A 169 12.46 -7.45 -8.39
N ASN A 170 11.36 -8.20 -8.38
CA ASN A 170 10.90 -9.00 -9.52
C ASN A 170 9.84 -8.28 -10.37
N LEU A 171 9.56 -7.02 -10.08
CA LEU A 171 8.67 -6.15 -10.86
C LEU A 171 9.49 -5.18 -11.72
N PRO A 172 8.91 -4.63 -12.81
CA PRO A 172 9.54 -3.56 -13.58
C PRO A 172 9.91 -2.39 -12.65
N GLN A 173 11.19 -2.02 -12.64
CA GLN A 173 11.70 -0.94 -11.80
C GLN A 173 11.69 0.38 -12.56
N SER A 174 11.45 1.46 -11.84
CA SER A 174 11.56 2.81 -12.36
C SER A 174 12.02 3.79 -11.28
N ARG A 175 12.29 5.03 -11.70
CA ARG A 175 12.58 6.14 -10.80
C ARG A 175 11.64 7.29 -11.08
N ILE A 176 11.28 8.02 -10.02
CA ILE A 176 10.58 9.28 -10.17
C ILE A 176 11.51 10.27 -10.90
N ASP A 177 11.04 10.77 -12.04
CA ASP A 177 11.70 11.81 -12.82
C ASP A 177 11.16 13.18 -12.42
N GLY A 178 11.71 13.71 -11.33
CA GLY A 178 11.31 15.02 -10.83
C GLY A 178 11.32 15.20 -9.33
N ASP A 179 11.44 16.46 -8.91
CA ASP A 179 11.36 16.82 -7.49
C ASP A 179 9.91 17.23 -7.14
N ASN A 180 9.39 16.80 -5.99
CA ASN A 180 8.01 17.01 -5.56
C ASN A 180 6.95 16.52 -6.59
N VAL A 181 7.05 15.28 -7.06
CA VAL A 181 6.04 14.65 -7.92
C VAL A 181 4.88 14.13 -7.08
N ASN A 182 3.65 14.50 -7.43
CA ASN A 182 2.45 14.07 -6.72
C ASN A 182 2.08 12.62 -7.07
N ILE A 183 2.00 11.77 -6.05
CA ILE A 183 1.48 10.41 -6.13
C ILE A 183 0.02 10.43 -5.70
N ARG A 184 -0.87 9.86 -6.52
CA ARG A 184 -2.32 10.06 -6.40
C ARG A 184 -3.08 8.77 -6.09
N SER A 185 -4.26 8.90 -5.50
CA SER A 185 -5.12 7.76 -5.15
C SER A 185 -5.80 7.08 -6.34
N LYS A 186 -5.83 7.72 -7.51
CA LYS A 186 -6.44 7.21 -8.75
C LYS A 186 -5.72 7.80 -9.97
N PRO A 187 -5.79 7.19 -11.17
CA PRO A 187 -5.14 7.66 -12.39
C PRO A 187 -5.85 8.89 -12.95
N SER A 188 -5.78 10.00 -12.23
CA SER A 188 -6.46 11.24 -12.57
C SER A 188 -5.83 12.40 -11.81
N THR A 189 -5.78 13.57 -12.46
CA THR A 189 -5.39 14.85 -11.84
C THR A 189 -6.31 15.24 -10.68
N ARG A 190 -7.53 14.68 -10.63
CA ARG A 190 -8.52 14.82 -9.56
C ARG A 190 -8.37 13.78 -8.43
N GLY A 191 -7.35 12.94 -8.49
CA GLY A 191 -7.01 12.01 -7.40
C GLY A 191 -6.38 12.75 -6.23
N ARG A 192 -6.78 12.37 -5.01
CA ARG A 192 -6.18 12.89 -3.76
C ARG A 192 -4.68 12.59 -3.81
N VAL A 193 -3.85 13.58 -3.46
CA VAL A 193 -2.41 13.36 -3.29
C VAL A 193 -2.20 12.51 -2.05
N LEU A 194 -1.56 11.35 -2.21
CA LEU A 194 -1.19 10.43 -1.14
C LEU A 194 0.15 10.82 -0.52
N ARG A 195 1.13 11.08 -1.39
CA ARG A 195 2.46 11.57 -1.03
C ARG A 195 3.06 12.38 -2.16
N GLN A 196 4.15 13.05 -1.86
CA GLN A 196 5.09 13.55 -2.86
C GLN A 196 6.33 12.66 -2.89
N ALA A 197 6.99 12.62 -4.03
CA ALA A 197 8.24 11.89 -4.21
C ALA A 197 9.22 12.75 -5.01
N ASP A 198 10.50 12.57 -4.73
CA ASP A 198 11.57 13.37 -5.31
C ASP A 198 12.37 12.58 -6.32
N ARG A 199 13.30 13.28 -7.00
CA ARG A 199 14.14 12.66 -8.00
C ARG A 199 14.96 11.55 -7.36
N ASN A 200 15.07 10.44 -8.08
CA ASN A 200 15.74 9.21 -7.65
C ASN A 200 14.98 8.34 -6.65
N THR A 201 13.77 8.71 -6.21
CA THR A 201 12.91 7.75 -5.48
C THR A 201 12.65 6.54 -6.39
N ARG A 202 13.12 5.36 -5.95
CA ARG A 202 12.92 4.09 -6.66
C ARG A 202 11.53 3.55 -6.37
N VAL A 203 10.89 3.09 -7.43
CA VAL A 203 9.55 2.51 -7.37
C VAL A 203 9.48 1.26 -8.23
N ALA A 204 8.61 0.32 -7.85
CA ALA A 204 8.21 -0.76 -8.74
C ALA A 204 6.89 -0.37 -9.44
N VAL A 205 6.83 -0.60 -10.75
CA VAL A 205 5.64 -0.34 -11.56
C VAL A 205 4.73 -1.57 -11.52
N LEU A 206 3.49 -1.37 -11.08
CA LEU A 206 2.48 -2.42 -10.92
C LEU A 206 1.58 -2.54 -12.15
N ASP A 207 1.30 -1.42 -12.81
CA ASP A 207 0.35 -1.34 -13.92
C ASP A 207 0.58 -0.04 -14.69
N THR A 208 0.31 -0.05 -16.00
CA THR A 208 0.34 1.14 -16.85
C THR A 208 -0.97 1.24 -17.64
N ARG A 209 -1.67 2.36 -17.49
CA ARG A 209 -2.96 2.63 -18.13
C ARG A 209 -3.00 4.03 -18.71
N SER A 210 -3.04 4.12 -20.04
CA SER A 210 -3.04 5.40 -20.76
C SER A 210 -1.83 6.26 -20.36
N GLU A 211 -2.05 7.44 -19.78
CA GLU A 211 -0.99 8.38 -19.36
C GLU A 211 -0.57 8.20 -17.88
N TRP A 212 -1.01 7.14 -17.21
CA TRP A 212 -0.77 6.91 -15.78
C TRP A 212 -0.13 5.55 -15.51
N ALA A 213 0.80 5.52 -14.57
CA ALA A 213 1.39 4.31 -14.03
C ALA A 213 1.00 4.16 -12.56
N GLN A 214 0.65 2.95 -12.16
CA GLN A 214 0.54 2.61 -10.75
C GLN A 214 1.87 2.10 -10.25
N VAL A 215 2.29 2.62 -9.10
CA VAL A 215 3.59 2.34 -8.52
C VAL A 215 3.45 1.96 -7.05
N VAL A 216 4.38 1.16 -6.56
CA VAL A 216 4.57 0.87 -5.14
C VAL A 216 5.92 1.38 -4.67
N PHE A 217 5.91 1.97 -3.48
CA PHE A 217 7.06 2.54 -2.80
C PHE A 217 7.59 1.56 -1.73
N GLY A 218 8.91 1.38 -1.68
CA GLY A 218 9.53 0.43 -0.74
C GLY A 218 9.81 1.00 0.65
N ASP A 219 9.76 2.34 0.81
CA ASP A 219 10.07 3.06 2.04
C ASP A 219 8.86 3.16 2.99
N ASP A 220 7.69 3.49 2.46
CA ASP A 220 6.45 3.68 3.24
C ASP A 220 5.29 2.79 2.77
N TYR A 221 5.55 1.87 1.83
CA TYR A 221 4.58 0.92 1.29
C TYR A 221 3.43 1.59 0.51
N THR A 222 3.52 2.88 0.20
CA THR A 222 2.46 3.57 -0.56
C THR A 222 2.25 2.90 -1.91
N VAL A 223 0.99 2.62 -2.24
CA VAL A 223 0.58 2.25 -3.59
C VAL A 223 -0.24 3.40 -4.17
N GLY A 224 0.21 3.95 -5.30
CA GLY A 224 -0.45 5.12 -5.89
C GLY A 224 -0.17 5.30 -7.37
N TRP A 225 -0.73 6.36 -7.93
CA TRP A 225 -0.70 6.65 -9.36
C TRP A 225 0.13 7.90 -9.65
N VAL A 226 0.98 7.81 -10.66
CA VAL A 226 1.80 8.91 -11.16
C VAL A 226 1.61 9.01 -12.68
N ALA A 227 1.79 10.21 -13.25
CA ALA A 227 1.78 10.34 -14.70
C ALA A 227 2.99 9.58 -15.28
N ASP A 228 2.77 8.77 -16.32
CA ASP A 228 3.75 7.82 -16.83
C ASP A 228 5.03 8.51 -17.34
N PHE A 229 4.89 9.67 -17.98
CA PHE A 229 6.05 10.46 -18.45
C PHE A 229 6.93 11.02 -17.31
N LEU A 230 6.50 10.91 -16.05
CA LEU A 230 7.28 11.27 -14.86
C LEU A 230 8.04 10.07 -14.26
N LEU A 231 8.16 8.98 -15.02
CA LEU A 231 8.94 7.80 -14.70
C LEU A 231 10.14 7.71 -15.65
N ALA A 232 11.35 7.59 -15.09
CA ALA A 232 12.58 7.44 -15.84
C ALA A 232 13.10 6.00 -15.82
N GLY A 233 13.54 5.52 -16.99
CA GLY A 233 14.40 4.36 -17.14
C GLY A 233 13.79 3.03 -16.70
N SER A 234 12.70 2.60 -17.34
CA SER A 234 12.14 1.26 -17.13
C SER A 234 13.15 0.18 -17.55
N SER A 235 14.05 -0.21 -16.64
CA SER A 235 14.88 -1.40 -16.81
C SER A 235 14.04 -2.61 -16.43
N ALA A 236 14.00 -3.61 -17.31
CA ALA A 236 13.51 -4.95 -17.03
C ALA A 236 14.11 -5.48 -15.69
N PRO A 237 13.40 -6.37 -14.97
CA PRO A 237 13.84 -6.87 -13.67
C PRO A 237 15.28 -7.40 -13.77
N MET A 238 16.14 -6.94 -12.85
CA MET A 238 17.54 -7.32 -12.79
C MET A 238 17.62 -8.84 -12.62
N ALA A 239 18.06 -9.53 -13.68
CA ALA A 239 18.47 -10.91 -13.58
C ALA A 239 19.62 -10.99 -12.56
N ASN A 240 19.51 -11.93 -11.64
CA ASN A 240 20.42 -12.13 -10.53
C ASN A 240 21.76 -12.68 -11.02
N ASP A 241 22.66 -11.81 -11.48
CA ASP A 241 24.05 -12.19 -11.76
C ASP A 241 24.90 -12.01 -10.50
N SER A 242 24.94 -13.11 -9.74
CA SER A 242 26.03 -13.38 -8.81
C SER A 242 27.33 -13.53 -9.61
N ALA A 243 28.12 -12.46 -9.72
CA ALA A 243 29.51 -12.56 -10.12
C ALA A 243 30.34 -11.46 -9.44
N MET A 244 31.13 -11.88 -8.45
CA MET A 244 32.25 -11.12 -7.93
C MET A 244 33.31 -10.91 -9.01
N ALA A 245 33.79 -9.69 -9.18
CA ALA A 245 35.17 -9.43 -9.59
C ALA A 245 35.61 -8.01 -9.18
N ASN A 246 36.66 -7.98 -8.37
CA ASN A 246 37.42 -6.80 -7.96
C ASN A 246 38.13 -6.15 -9.16
N ASN A 247 38.27 -4.81 -9.17
CA ASN A 247 39.58 -4.15 -9.15
C ASN A 247 39.52 -2.61 -9.14
N ASP A 248 40.24 -2.08 -8.15
CA ASP A 248 41.03 -0.85 -7.98
C ASP A 248 40.63 0.56 -8.48
N PRO A 249 40.90 1.61 -7.65
CA PRO A 249 40.69 3.03 -7.98
C PRO A 249 42.00 3.75 -8.37
N ALA A 250 42.00 4.54 -9.45
CA ALA A 250 42.91 5.70 -9.61
C ALA A 250 42.59 6.57 -10.83
N GLN A 251 42.37 7.87 -10.56
CA GLN A 251 42.78 9.10 -11.29
C GLN A 251 42.41 9.26 -12.78
N ALA A 252 42.10 10.44 -13.36
CA ALA A 252 42.25 11.88 -13.08
C ALA A 252 41.09 12.60 -13.82
N SER A 253 40.84 13.92 -13.85
CA SER A 253 41.63 15.14 -13.66
C SER A 253 40.67 16.35 -13.57
N GLU A 254 41.02 17.30 -12.71
CA GLU A 254 40.95 18.78 -12.85
C GLU A 254 39.76 19.47 -13.56
N ALA A 255 39.06 20.31 -12.80
CA ALA A 255 38.19 21.39 -13.29
C ALA A 255 38.80 22.76 -12.96
N PRO A 256 38.72 23.78 -13.84
CA PRO A 256 39.07 25.15 -13.48
C PRO A 256 37.86 25.91 -12.89
N PRO A 257 38.09 27.04 -12.17
CA PRO A 257 37.07 27.65 -11.31
C PRO A 257 36.28 28.78 -11.98
N SER A 258 35.11 29.04 -11.39
CA SER A 258 34.41 30.33 -11.26
C SER A 258 34.21 31.19 -12.51
N GLY A 259 32.96 31.26 -12.99
CA GLY A 259 32.44 32.35 -13.80
C GLY A 259 31.14 32.86 -13.19
N ASP A 260 31.11 34.16 -12.89
CA ASP A 260 30.03 34.92 -12.27
C ASP A 260 28.65 34.66 -12.90
N GLU A 261 27.67 34.31 -12.07
CA GLU A 261 26.25 34.52 -12.39
C GLU A 261 25.97 36.01 -12.36
N SER A 262 26.26 36.68 -13.48
CA SER A 262 25.65 37.98 -13.77
C SER A 262 24.16 37.76 -14.02
N GLU A 263 23.35 38.40 -13.18
CA GLU A 263 21.90 38.53 -13.28
C GLU A 263 21.56 39.23 -14.60
N SER A 264 21.50 38.47 -15.69
CA SER A 264 21.13 38.99 -17.01
C SER A 264 19.63 39.30 -17.02
N ALA A 265 19.33 40.58 -17.20
CA ALA A 265 17.99 41.12 -17.29
C ALA A 265 17.16 40.37 -18.35
N LEU A 266 15.96 39.92 -17.94
CA LEU A 266 14.97 39.33 -18.82
C LEU A 266 14.65 40.27 -19.99
N PRO A 267 14.66 39.81 -21.27
CA PRO A 267 14.18 40.62 -22.37
C PRO A 267 12.66 40.86 -22.22
N GLN A 268 12.30 42.14 -22.24
CA GLN A 268 10.93 42.65 -22.32
C GLN A 268 10.24 42.14 -23.60
N GLY A 269 8.98 41.68 -23.45
CA GLY A 269 8.10 41.34 -24.57
C GLY A 269 7.61 39.88 -24.60
N VAL A 270 6.89 39.42 -23.58
CA VAL A 270 6.13 38.17 -23.67
C VAL A 270 4.75 38.48 -24.26
N PRO A 271 4.31 37.84 -25.37
CA PRO A 271 2.99 38.09 -25.94
C PRO A 271 1.89 37.80 -24.89
N GLU A 272 1.03 38.79 -24.66
CA GLU A 272 -0.02 38.81 -23.61
C GLU A 272 -1.30 38.06 -23.98
N THR A 273 -1.26 37.21 -25.01
CA THR A 273 -2.46 36.56 -25.52
C THR A 273 -2.22 35.09 -25.76
N GLY A 274 -2.85 34.27 -24.92
CA GLY A 274 -3.01 32.84 -25.16
C GLY A 274 -4.28 32.35 -24.51
N PRO A 275 -4.67 31.09 -24.75
CA PRO A 275 -5.95 30.57 -24.28
C PRO A 275 -6.00 30.63 -22.76
N THR A 276 -7.14 31.10 -22.25
CA THR A 276 -7.50 30.92 -20.85
C THR A 276 -7.79 29.45 -20.60
N ARG A 277 -7.22 28.93 -19.52
CA ARG A 277 -7.39 27.57 -19.02
C ARG A 277 -7.62 27.63 -17.52
N TYR A 278 -7.98 26.49 -16.94
CA TYR A 278 -8.12 26.34 -15.50
C TYR A 278 -7.20 25.24 -14.98
N ILE A 279 -6.76 25.39 -13.73
CA ILE A 279 -6.03 24.33 -13.04
C ILE A 279 -6.99 23.15 -12.79
N GLY A 280 -6.67 21.98 -13.34
CA GLY A 280 -7.53 20.79 -13.29
C GLY A 280 -7.40 19.94 -12.03
N GLY A 281 -6.33 20.12 -11.25
CA GLY A 281 -6.04 19.34 -10.04
C GLY A 281 -6.22 20.13 -8.74
N ASP A 282 -6.47 19.45 -7.63
CA ASP A 282 -6.66 20.09 -6.31
C ASP A 282 -5.39 20.75 -5.76
N VAL A 283 -4.25 20.12 -6.03
CA VAL A 283 -2.92 20.64 -5.71
C VAL A 283 -2.04 20.38 -6.92
N VAL A 284 -1.52 21.46 -7.51
CA VAL A 284 -0.62 21.42 -8.65
C VAL A 284 0.61 22.27 -8.39
N ASN A 285 1.79 21.67 -8.57
CA ASN A 285 3.07 22.37 -8.44
C ASN A 285 3.32 23.25 -9.67
N VAL A 286 3.47 24.55 -9.43
CA VAL A 286 3.88 25.54 -10.43
C VAL A 286 5.39 25.76 -10.28
N ARG A 287 6.14 25.56 -11.37
CA ARG A 287 7.61 25.48 -11.35
C ARG A 287 8.29 26.70 -11.98
N SER A 288 9.58 26.88 -11.69
CA SER A 288 10.40 27.93 -12.29
C SER A 288 10.74 27.69 -13.76
N GLY A 289 10.66 26.45 -14.25
CA GLY A 289 10.95 26.11 -15.65
C GLY A 289 10.21 24.85 -16.15
N PRO A 290 10.32 24.53 -17.46
CA PRO A 290 9.60 23.45 -18.16
C PRO A 290 10.19 22.06 -17.91
N SER A 291 10.45 21.74 -16.65
CA SER A 291 10.94 20.42 -16.24
C SER A 291 10.59 20.19 -14.78
N THR A 292 10.40 18.92 -14.41
CA THR A 292 10.23 18.53 -13.02
C THR A 292 11.50 18.71 -12.19
N GLY A 293 12.66 18.86 -12.83
CA GLY A 293 13.90 19.20 -12.14
C GLY A 293 14.02 20.68 -11.74
N ASN A 294 13.08 21.52 -12.18
CA ASN A 294 13.00 22.92 -11.76
C ASN A 294 12.22 23.05 -10.46
N GLY A 295 12.69 23.96 -9.59
CA GLY A 295 12.10 24.22 -8.28
C GLY A 295 10.62 24.60 -8.35
N VAL A 296 9.85 24.12 -7.37
CA VAL A 296 8.45 24.52 -7.18
C VAL A 296 8.43 25.95 -6.63
N LYS A 297 7.79 26.89 -7.33
CA LYS A 297 7.60 28.27 -6.88
C LYS A 297 6.47 28.37 -5.88
N PHE A 298 5.34 27.73 -6.19
CA PHE A 298 4.14 27.70 -5.36
C PHE A 298 3.20 26.57 -5.82
N GLN A 299 2.16 26.32 -5.03
CA GLN A 299 1.09 25.39 -5.38
C GLN A 299 -0.16 26.15 -5.80
N ALA A 300 -0.78 25.69 -6.88
CA ALA A 300 -2.06 26.17 -7.36
C ALA A 300 -3.18 25.18 -7.04
N LYS A 301 -4.37 25.71 -6.82
CA LYS A 301 -5.61 25.00 -6.52
C LYS A 301 -6.48 24.88 -7.76
N ARG A 302 -7.41 23.93 -7.71
CA ARG A 302 -8.37 23.67 -8.77
C ARG A 302 -9.17 24.92 -9.12
N ASN A 303 -9.50 25.07 -10.39
CA ASN A 303 -10.31 26.16 -10.95
C ASN A 303 -9.69 27.56 -10.81
N GLU A 304 -8.44 27.68 -10.34
CA GLU A 304 -7.69 28.91 -10.54
C GLU A 304 -7.53 29.14 -12.04
N ARG A 305 -7.90 30.34 -12.49
CA ARG A 305 -7.86 30.75 -13.89
C ARG A 305 -6.43 31.14 -14.25
N VAL A 306 -5.96 30.64 -15.39
CA VAL A 306 -4.62 30.91 -15.88
C VAL A 306 -4.65 31.20 -17.38
N MET A 307 -3.76 32.08 -17.80
CA MET A 307 -3.46 32.33 -19.20
C MET A 307 -2.21 31.55 -19.59
N VAL A 308 -2.29 30.76 -20.67
CA VAL A 308 -1.12 30.08 -21.23
C VAL A 308 -0.31 31.06 -22.06
N THR A 309 0.91 31.39 -21.62
CA THR A 309 1.81 32.39 -22.25
C THR A 309 2.99 31.75 -23.00
N GLY A 310 3.05 30.43 -23.07
CA GLY A 310 4.11 29.69 -23.76
C GLY A 310 3.97 28.18 -23.63
N ARG A 311 4.69 27.44 -24.46
CA ARG A 311 4.72 25.97 -24.46
C ARG A 311 6.14 25.48 -24.72
N GLU A 312 6.54 24.43 -24.01
CA GLU A 312 7.75 23.68 -24.28
C GLU A 312 7.48 22.20 -24.01
N LYS A 313 7.55 21.35 -25.06
CA LYS A 313 7.16 19.92 -24.99
C LYS A 313 5.78 19.75 -24.31
N ASP A 314 5.76 19.04 -23.18
CA ASP A 314 4.58 18.76 -22.36
C ASP A 314 4.29 19.85 -21.33
N TRP A 315 5.12 20.90 -21.23
CA TRP A 315 4.97 22.00 -20.29
C TRP A 315 4.29 23.21 -20.91
N ARG A 316 3.62 23.99 -20.06
CA ARG A 316 2.95 25.25 -20.39
C ARG A 316 3.46 26.32 -19.44
N ARG A 317 3.90 27.44 -19.99
CA ARG A 317 4.16 28.65 -19.20
C ARG A 317 2.82 29.32 -18.96
N ILE A 318 2.51 29.63 -17.71
CA ILE A 318 1.22 30.16 -17.28
C ILE A 318 1.38 31.46 -16.49
N ARG A 319 0.35 32.30 -16.56
CA ARG A 319 0.17 33.52 -15.77
C ARG A 319 -1.20 33.45 -15.09
N PHE A 320 -1.24 33.64 -13.78
CA PHE A 320 -2.47 33.74 -12.99
C PHE A 320 -3.02 35.17 -13.03
N ASP A 321 -4.30 35.32 -12.69
CA ASP A 321 -4.97 36.63 -12.64
C ASP A 321 -4.32 37.60 -11.62
N ASP A 322 -3.71 37.07 -10.57
CA ASP A 322 -2.97 37.84 -9.56
C ASP A 322 -1.52 38.17 -9.96
N GLY A 323 -1.14 37.88 -11.22
CA GLY A 323 0.18 38.17 -11.77
C GLY A 323 1.24 37.13 -11.47
N ARG A 324 0.98 36.10 -10.65
CA ARG A 324 1.93 34.99 -10.45
C ARG A 324 2.19 34.26 -11.76
N THR A 325 3.43 33.80 -11.96
CA THR A 325 3.84 33.07 -13.18
C THR A 325 4.68 31.84 -12.86
N GLY A 326 4.63 30.87 -13.77
CA GLY A 326 5.52 29.71 -13.76
C GLY A 326 5.15 28.69 -14.82
N TRP A 327 5.60 27.46 -14.62
CA TRP A 327 5.42 26.36 -15.56
C TRP A 327 4.64 25.21 -14.93
N ILE A 328 3.77 24.60 -15.72
CA ILE A 328 2.92 23.47 -15.34
C ILE A 328 2.91 22.43 -16.46
N ALA A 329 2.79 21.16 -16.13
CA ALA A 329 2.57 20.14 -17.16
C ALA A 329 1.18 20.34 -17.79
N GLY A 330 1.10 20.31 -19.12
CA GLY A 330 -0.07 20.72 -19.90
C GLY A 330 -1.31 19.88 -19.62
N PHE A 331 -1.15 18.59 -19.31
CA PHE A 331 -2.26 17.70 -18.94
C PHE A 331 -2.96 18.09 -17.62
N LEU A 332 -2.36 18.98 -16.82
CA LEU A 332 -2.95 19.52 -15.59
C LEU A 332 -3.83 20.74 -15.84
N LEU A 333 -3.91 21.23 -17.08
CA LEU A 333 -4.78 22.33 -17.49
C LEU A 333 -6.03 21.79 -18.17
N VAL A 334 -7.18 22.36 -17.81
CA VAL A 334 -8.48 22.05 -18.42
C VAL A 334 -9.07 23.30 -19.09
N GLU A 335 -10.02 23.08 -20.00
CA GLU A 335 -10.82 24.14 -20.62
C GLU A 335 -11.80 24.77 -19.64
#